data_AF-A0A699RBI9-F1
#
_entry.id   AF-A0A699RBI9-F1
#
_cell.length_a   1.000
_cell.length_b   1.000
_cell.length_c   1.000
_cell.angle_alpha   90.00
_cell.angle_beta   90.00
_cell.angle_gamma   90.00
#
_symmetry.space_group_name_H-M   'P 1'
#
loop_
_entity.id
_entity.type
_entity.pdbx_description
1 polymer ?
#
loop_
_entity_poly.entity_id
_entity_poly.type
_entity_poly.pdbx_seq_one_letter_code
_entity_poly.pdbx_strand_id
1 'polypeptide(L)'
;MTPSTIATITTSRDAPIPPTTIPSIILENLPTFNSAFRFDERLRSLETTFSDYRQTNPFVDAVSAILDIVHQYMTQQMTEAVREALVEAYDADKAILDTYGESTILKRRQEDDDQEGPFAGSDRGSKRQKDG
;
A
#
# COMPACT_ATOMS: atom_id res chain seq x y z
N MET A 1 -24.53 34.15 33.26
CA MET A 1 -24.62 32.69 33.10
C MET A 1 -26.00 32.25 33.55
N THR A 2 -26.66 31.38 32.79
CA THR A 2 -28.01 30.87 33.10
C THR A 2 -27.88 29.64 34.01
N PRO A 3 -28.48 29.61 35.22
CA PRO A 3 -28.39 28.45 36.10
C PRO A 3 -29.20 27.28 35.53
N SER A 4 -28.60 26.08 35.49
CA SER A 4 -29.30 24.86 35.06
C SER A 4 -30.08 24.24 36.21
N THR A 5 -31.27 23.70 35.95
CA THR A 5 -32.12 23.07 36.99
C THR A 5 -32.25 21.58 36.69
N ILE A 6 -31.71 20.73 37.56
CA ILE A 6 -31.83 19.26 37.44
C ILE A 6 -32.89 18.80 38.45
N ALA A 7 -33.94 18.13 37.99
CA ALA A 7 -34.94 17.52 38.85
C ALA A 7 -34.49 16.09 39.24
N THR A 8 -34.45 15.77 40.53
CA THR A 8 -34.14 14.41 41.02
C THR A 8 -35.43 13.71 41.43
N ILE A 9 -35.68 12.52 40.90
CA ILE A 9 -36.84 11.68 41.23
C ILE A 9 -36.35 10.56 42.14
N THR A 10 -36.65 10.66 43.44
CA THR A 10 -36.28 9.64 44.43
C THR A 10 -37.42 8.64 44.58
N THR A 11 -37.27 7.44 44.04
CA THR A 11 -38.26 6.37 44.20
C THR A 11 -37.94 5.56 45.46
N SER A 12 -38.68 5.82 46.53
CA SER A 12 -38.75 4.96 47.72
C SER A 12 -39.88 3.94 47.56
N ARG A 13 -39.93 2.90 48.41
CA ARG A 13 -41.02 1.89 48.42
C ARG A 13 -42.35 2.44 48.95
N ASP A 14 -42.32 3.59 49.63
CA ASP A 14 -43.51 4.31 50.09
C ASP A 14 -43.94 5.41 49.10
N ALA A 15 -45.17 5.90 49.25
CA ALA A 15 -45.92 6.76 48.32
C ALA A 15 -45.07 7.78 47.51
N PRO A 16 -45.37 8.00 46.21
CA PRO A 16 -44.62 8.93 45.37
C PRO A 16 -44.56 10.34 45.97
N ILE A 17 -43.36 10.80 46.33
CA ILE A 17 -43.13 12.16 46.83
C ILE A 17 -42.94 13.06 45.60
N PRO A 18 -43.53 14.28 45.56
CA PRO A 18 -43.34 15.20 44.44
C PRO A 18 -41.84 15.51 44.25
N PRO A 19 -41.37 15.64 42.99
CA PRO A 19 -39.97 15.90 42.69
C PRO A 19 -39.50 17.18 43.38
N THR A 20 -38.48 17.06 44.23
CA THR A 20 -37.89 18.21 44.92
C THR A 20 -36.82 18.81 44.01
N THR A 21 -37.03 20.05 43.60
CA THR A 21 -36.09 20.79 42.74
C THR A 21 -34.94 21.31 43.59
N ILE A 22 -33.76 20.70 43.47
CA ILE A 22 -32.52 21.22 44.07
C ILE A 22 -31.76 21.98 42.98
N PRO A 23 -31.60 23.30 43.10
CA PRO A 23 -30.80 24.08 42.16
C PRO A 23 -29.36 23.53 42.04
N SER A 24 -28.86 23.36 40.81
CA SER A 24 -27.49 22.85 40.54
C SER A 24 -26.39 23.67 41.23
N ILE A 25 -26.63 24.97 41.44
CA ILE A 25 -25.75 25.87 42.19
C ILE A 25 -25.45 25.38 43.62
N ILE A 26 -26.32 24.56 44.23
CA ILE A 26 -26.09 24.02 45.58
C ILE A 26 -25.11 22.84 45.54
N LEU A 27 -25.16 22.03 44.48
CA LEU A 27 -24.25 20.90 44.28
C LEU A 27 -22.86 21.36 43.84
N GLU A 28 -22.80 22.38 42.97
CA GLU A 28 -21.55 22.96 42.47
C GLU A 28 -20.76 23.70 43.56
N ASN A 29 -21.45 24.28 44.55
CA ASN A 29 -20.83 25.05 45.63
C ASN A 29 -20.56 24.26 46.92
N LEU A 30 -20.75 22.93 46.94
CA LEU A 30 -20.49 22.12 48.13
C LEU A 30 -19.09 21.45 48.04
N PRO A 31 -18.01 22.09 48.53
CA PRO A 31 -16.67 21.49 48.54
C PRO A 31 -16.65 20.14 49.28
N THR A 32 -17.55 19.94 50.25
CA THR A 32 -17.73 18.69 50.97
C THR A 32 -18.35 17.58 50.12
N PHE A 33 -19.20 17.88 49.13
CA PHE A 33 -19.84 16.85 48.30
C PHE A 33 -18.81 16.09 47.47
N ASN A 34 -17.95 16.83 46.77
CA ASN A 34 -16.94 16.24 45.90
C ASN A 34 -15.92 15.40 46.70
N SER A 35 -15.58 15.88 47.91
CA SER A 35 -14.68 15.20 48.84
C SER A 35 -15.32 14.00 49.56
N ALA A 36 -16.59 14.09 49.98
CA ALA A 36 -17.31 13.01 50.69
C ALA A 36 -17.44 11.75 49.83
N PHE A 37 -17.53 11.92 48.50
CA PHE A 37 -17.56 10.81 47.54
C PHE A 37 -16.19 10.46 46.95
N ARG A 38 -15.12 11.18 47.33
CA ARG A 38 -13.75 10.99 46.83
C ARG A 38 -13.71 10.87 45.31
N PHE A 39 -14.45 11.73 44.64
CA PHE A 39 -14.62 11.65 43.18
C PHE A 39 -13.28 11.74 42.47
N ASP A 40 -12.36 12.56 42.97
CA ASP A 40 -11.02 12.70 42.39
C ASP A 40 -10.21 11.39 42.48
N GLU A 41 -10.23 10.71 43.62
CA GLU A 41 -9.56 9.41 43.76
C GLU A 41 -10.24 8.31 42.94
N ARG A 42 -11.57 8.32 42.86
CA ARG A 42 -12.34 7.35 42.05
C ARG A 42 -12.12 7.57 40.56
N LEU A 43 -12.08 8.81 40.10
CA LEU A 43 -11.81 9.18 38.72
C LEU A 43 -10.39 8.77 38.33
N ARG A 44 -9.42 9.07 39.19
CA ARG A 44 -8.02 8.65 39.01
C ARG A 44 -7.89 7.13 38.94
N SER A 45 -8.54 6.40 39.84
CA SER A 45 -8.53 4.93 39.84
C SER A 45 -9.20 4.33 38.60
N LEU A 46 -10.25 4.97 38.09
CA LEU A 46 -10.93 4.53 36.88
C LEU A 46 -10.05 4.75 35.64
N GLU A 47 -9.39 5.90 35.56
CA GLU A 47 -8.44 6.22 34.50
C GLU A 47 -7.25 5.26 34.49
N THR A 48 -6.70 4.91 35.66
CA THR A 48 -5.64 3.90 35.74
C THR A 48 -6.13 2.52 35.29
N THR A 49 -7.35 2.12 35.66
CA THR A 49 -7.94 0.83 35.25
C THR A 49 -8.18 0.77 33.74
N PHE A 50 -8.69 1.84 33.14
CA PHE A 50 -8.85 1.93 31.67
C PHE A 50 -7.51 1.92 30.94
N SER A 51 -6.50 2.60 31.48
CA SER A 51 -5.15 2.61 30.90
C SER A 51 -4.53 1.21 30.92
N ASP A 52 -4.61 0.52 32.06
CA ASP A 52 -4.12 -0.86 32.22
C ASP A 52 -4.82 -1.84 31.27
N TYR A 53 -6.14 -1.72 31.11
CA TYR A 53 -6.92 -2.50 30.14
C TYR A 53 -6.47 -2.27 28.68
N ARG A 54 -6.13 -1.02 28.30
CA ARG A 54 -5.62 -0.71 26.95
C ARG A 54 -4.19 -1.21 26.73
N GLN A 55 -3.38 -1.24 27.78
CA GLN A 55 -1.98 -1.68 27.72
C GLN A 55 -1.82 -3.21 27.78
N THR A 56 -2.77 -3.90 28.43
CA THR A 56 -2.79 -5.37 28.53
C THR A 56 -3.64 -6.05 27.46
N ASN A 57 -4.04 -5.31 26.41
CA ASN A 57 -4.87 -5.87 25.34
C ASN A 57 -4.10 -7.00 24.62
N PRO A 58 -4.46 -8.27 24.84
CA PRO A 58 -3.71 -9.43 24.33
C PRO A 58 -3.77 -9.53 22.80
N PHE A 59 -4.65 -8.76 22.16
CA PHE A 59 -4.84 -8.76 20.72
C PHE A 59 -3.92 -7.78 19.99
N VAL A 60 -3.20 -6.88 20.66
CA VAL A 60 -2.29 -5.93 19.98
C VAL A 60 -1.21 -6.67 19.19
N ASP A 61 -0.58 -7.66 19.82
CA ASP A 61 0.47 -8.45 19.19
C ASP A 61 -0.09 -9.33 18.05
N ALA A 62 -1.23 -9.97 18.27
CA ALA A 62 -1.91 -10.78 17.26
C ALA A 62 -2.38 -9.95 16.04
N VAL A 63 -2.93 -8.75 16.27
CA VAL A 63 -3.36 -7.84 15.20
C VAL A 63 -2.15 -7.30 14.43
N SER A 64 -1.06 -6.96 15.13
CA SER A 64 0.20 -6.57 14.50
C SER A 64 0.79 -7.70 13.65
N ALA A 65 0.82 -8.94 14.15
CA ALA A 65 1.29 -10.09 13.40
C ALA A 65 0.46 -10.37 12.14
N ILE A 66 -0.88 -10.25 12.22
CA ILE A 66 -1.76 -10.40 11.05
C ILE A 66 -1.47 -9.32 10.01
N LEU A 67 -1.31 -8.06 10.44
CA LEU A 67 -0.99 -6.96 9.55
C LEU A 67 0.38 -7.15 8.86
N ASP A 68 1.36 -7.65 9.62
CA ASP A 68 2.71 -7.93 9.12
C ASP A 68 2.72 -9.05 8.08
N ILE A 69 1.98 -10.15 8.32
CA ILE A 69 1.82 -11.24 7.37
C ILE A 69 1.21 -10.75 6.04
N VAL A 70 0.15 -9.93 6.11
CA VAL A 70 -0.48 -9.36 4.91
C VAL A 70 0.50 -8.45 4.17
N HIS A 71 1.25 -7.62 4.88
CA HIS A 71 2.24 -6.73 4.28
C HIS A 71 3.37 -7.51 3.58
N GLN A 72 3.86 -8.56 4.21
CA GLN A 72 4.88 -9.46 3.65
C GLN A 72 4.37 -10.15 2.39
N TYR A 73 3.16 -10.72 2.42
CA TYR A 73 2.55 -11.38 1.27
C TYR A 73 2.42 -10.44 0.07
N MET A 74 1.91 -9.23 0.28
CA MET A 74 1.75 -8.23 -0.80
C MET A 74 3.09 -7.85 -1.41
N THR A 75 4.12 -7.64 -0.58
CA THR A 75 5.47 -7.30 -1.04
C THR A 75 6.11 -8.45 -1.82
N GLN A 76 5.91 -9.70 -1.36
CA GLN A 76 6.44 -10.88 -2.01
C GLN A 76 5.81 -11.10 -3.39
N GLN A 77 4.48 -11.05 -3.49
CA GLN A 77 3.76 -11.19 -4.76
C GLN A 77 4.20 -10.14 -5.77
N MET A 78 4.34 -8.87 -5.35
CA MET A 78 4.74 -7.79 -6.25
C MET A 78 6.18 -7.98 -6.73
N THR A 79 7.08 -8.37 -5.83
CA THR A 79 8.50 -8.60 -6.15
C THR A 79 8.67 -9.78 -7.09
N GLU A 80 7.91 -10.85 -6.91
CA GLU A 80 7.93 -12.03 -7.78
C GLU A 80 7.43 -11.70 -9.19
N ALA A 81 6.29 -11.03 -9.30
CA ALA A 81 5.75 -10.60 -10.60
C ALA A 81 6.73 -9.70 -11.37
N VAL A 82 7.41 -8.77 -10.67
CA VAL A 82 8.45 -7.92 -11.28
C VAL A 82 9.64 -8.75 -11.73
N ARG A 83 10.10 -9.71 -10.91
CA ARG A 83 11.22 -10.59 -11.26
C ARG A 83 10.92 -11.43 -12.49
N GLU A 84 9.72 -12.03 -12.57
CA GLU A 84 9.30 -12.82 -13.73
C GLU A 84 9.25 -11.98 -15.01
N ALA A 85 8.64 -10.81 -14.97
CA ALA A 85 8.57 -9.92 -16.13
C ALA A 85 9.97 -9.48 -16.63
N LEU A 86 10.91 -9.26 -15.71
CA LEU A 86 12.29 -8.94 -16.06
C LEU A 86 13.03 -10.13 -16.70
N VAL A 87 12.80 -11.34 -16.20
CA VAL A 87 13.38 -12.57 -16.78
C VAL A 87 12.83 -12.80 -18.19
N GLU A 88 11.52 -12.68 -18.38
CA GLU A 88 10.89 -12.85 -19.70
C GLU A 88 11.41 -11.81 -20.72
N ALA A 89 11.51 -10.54 -20.30
CA ALA A 89 12.05 -9.49 -21.15
C ALA A 89 13.52 -9.76 -21.54
N TYR A 90 14.32 -10.23 -20.58
CA TYR A 90 15.72 -10.59 -20.84
C TYR A 90 15.86 -11.77 -21.80
N ASP A 91 15.06 -12.82 -21.63
CA ASP A 91 15.08 -13.99 -22.51
C ASP A 91 14.63 -13.62 -23.93
N ALA A 92 13.64 -12.74 -24.08
CA ALA A 92 13.21 -12.21 -25.37
C ALA A 92 14.33 -11.41 -26.06
N ASP A 93 14.98 -10.49 -25.33
CA ASP A 93 16.10 -9.69 -25.86
C ASP A 93 17.27 -10.59 -26.28
N LYS A 94 17.56 -11.64 -25.49
CA LYS A 94 18.58 -12.63 -25.84
C LYS A 94 18.24 -13.35 -27.15
N ALA A 95 16.99 -13.77 -27.35
CA ALA A 95 16.56 -14.43 -28.59
C ALA A 95 16.68 -13.51 -29.82
N ILE A 96 16.41 -12.21 -29.66
CA ILE A 96 16.58 -11.20 -30.71
C ILE A 96 18.08 -11.02 -31.05
N LEU A 97 18.95 -10.96 -30.05
CA LEU A 97 20.40 -10.86 -30.27
C LEU A 97 20.98 -12.09 -30.98
N ASP A 98 20.54 -13.29 -30.58
CA ASP A 98 20.98 -14.56 -31.17
C ASP A 98 20.60 -14.62 -32.67
N THR A 99 19.38 -14.21 -33.04
CA THR A 99 18.93 -14.14 -34.44
C THR A 99 19.63 -13.05 -35.25
N TYR A 100 19.96 -11.90 -34.66
CA TYR A 100 20.76 -10.87 -35.34
C TYR A 100 22.17 -11.39 -35.65
N GLY A 101 22.79 -12.11 -34.71
CA GLY A 101 24.06 -12.80 -34.93
C GLY A 101 24.02 -13.75 -36.13
N GLU A 102 22.99 -14.60 -36.22
CA GLU A 102 22.78 -15.48 -37.37
C GLU A 102 22.50 -14.72 -38.68
N SER A 103 21.70 -13.66 -38.64
CA SER A 103 21.38 -12.84 -39.81
C SER A 103 22.63 -12.19 -40.41
N THR A 104 23.61 -11.77 -39.59
CA THR A 104 24.88 -11.22 -40.11
C THR A 104 25.78 -12.29 -40.74
N ILE A 105 25.61 -13.57 -40.39
CA ILE A 105 26.34 -14.69 -41.00
C ILE A 105 25.66 -15.10 -42.32
N LEU A 106 24.34 -15.21 -42.35
CA LEU A 106 23.57 -15.52 -43.57
C LEU A 106 23.74 -14.44 -44.64
N LYS A 107 23.76 -13.15 -44.25
CA LYS A 107 23.95 -12.04 -45.19
C LYS A 107 25.34 -12.05 -45.84
N ARG A 108 26.39 -12.45 -45.12
CA ARG A 108 27.74 -12.62 -45.70
C ARG A 108 27.82 -13.76 -46.71
N ARG A 109 27.08 -14.86 -46.52
CA ARG A 109 27.02 -15.93 -47.53
C ARG A 109 26.28 -15.51 -48.79
N GLN A 110 25.22 -14.71 -48.65
CA GLN A 110 24.49 -14.15 -49.80
C GLN A 110 25.35 -13.15 -50.59
N GLU A 111 26.06 -12.26 -49.89
CA GLU A 111 26.97 -11.30 -50.53
C GLU A 111 28.18 -11.98 -51.21
N ASP A 112 28.65 -13.13 -50.72
CA ASP A 112 29.69 -13.94 -51.37
C ASP A 112 29.16 -14.73 -52.60
N ASP A 113 27.92 -15.23 -52.56
CA ASP A 113 27.26 -15.91 -53.69
C ASP A 113 26.91 -14.93 -54.85
N ASP A 114 26.78 -13.64 -54.56
CA ASP A 114 26.56 -12.59 -55.57
C ASP A 114 27.87 -12.14 -56.28
N GLN A 115 29.04 -12.71 -55.93
CA GLN A 115 30.35 -12.33 -56.48
C GLN A 115 31.01 -13.38 -57.39
N GLU A 116 30.42 -14.55 -57.62
CA GLU A 116 30.92 -15.53 -58.60
C GLU A 116 30.32 -15.26 -60.01
N GLY A 117 30.94 -14.31 -60.72
CA GLY A 117 30.48 -13.76 -62.01
C GLY A 117 30.63 -14.67 -63.26
N PRO A 118 30.53 -14.07 -64.47
CA PRO A 118 31.82 -13.80 -65.11
C PRO A 118 31.92 -12.38 -65.68
N PHE A 119 32.92 -11.65 -65.17
CA PHE A 119 33.66 -10.70 -65.99
C PHE A 119 34.51 -11.51 -66.99
N ALA A 120 33.95 -11.81 -68.16
CA ALA A 120 34.69 -12.11 -69.38
C ALA A 120 34.34 -10.96 -70.35
N GLY A 121 35.21 -10.03 -70.71
CA GLY A 121 36.59 -10.23 -71.11
C GLY A 121 36.66 -9.99 -72.62
N SER A 122 37.44 -8.98 -73.00
CA SER A 122 38.12 -8.87 -74.29
C SER A 122 37.40 -8.13 -75.45
N ASP A 123 37.75 -6.84 -75.56
CA ASP A 123 38.25 -6.16 -76.76
C ASP A 123 37.90 -6.76 -78.13
N ARG A 124 37.14 -6.00 -78.93
CA ARG A 124 37.29 -5.97 -80.40
C ARG A 124 36.76 -4.66 -80.95
N GLY A 125 37.65 -3.68 -81.07
CA GLY A 125 37.45 -2.56 -81.99
C GLY A 125 37.16 -3.05 -83.41
N SER A 126 36.20 -2.43 -84.08
CA SER A 126 36.03 -2.57 -85.53
C SER A 126 35.61 -1.23 -86.12
N LYS A 127 36.61 -0.44 -86.53
CA LYS A 127 36.44 0.62 -87.54
C LYS A 127 36.38 -0.05 -88.91
N ARG A 128 35.36 0.26 -89.73
CA ARG A 128 35.45 0.56 -91.19
C ARG A 128 34.07 0.77 -91.83
N GLN A 129 33.92 1.95 -92.44
CA GLN A 129 33.28 2.35 -93.71
C GLN A 129 32.16 1.50 -94.33
N LYS A 130 31.08 2.14 -94.82
CA LYS A 130 30.78 2.33 -96.27
C LYS A 130 29.55 3.22 -96.52
N ASP A 131 29.61 3.92 -97.65
CA ASP A 131 28.74 4.95 -98.24
C ASP A 131 27.24 4.64 -98.39
N GLY A 132 26.47 5.73 -98.59
CA GLY A 132 25.11 5.79 -99.12
C GLY A 132 24.61 7.23 -99.18
#